data_AF-A0A6A6JMJ7-F1
#
_entry.id   AF-A0A6A6JMJ7-F1
#
_cell.length_a   1.000
_cell.length_b   1.000
_cell.length_c   1.000
_cell.angle_alpha   90.00
_cell.angle_beta   90.00
_cell.angle_gamma   90.00
#
_symmetry.space_group_name_H-M   'P 1'
#
loop_
_entity.id
_entity.type
_entity.pdbx_description
1 polymer ?
#
loop_
_entity_poly.entity_id
_entity_poly.type
_entity_poly.pdbx_seq_one_letter_code
_entity_poly.pdbx_strand_id
1 'polypeptide(L)'
;MSSRVLFARLAAKVSEGEACAFCIARQFRRSIHQQVLRNGPMQPRPQSTRPTQSPTLGHIQTRGAASRQAPKPADYESFRKEVNRAARKKWFTQQARDKLINLKPQYALEFLEEFTSTDEGDSGERVKAIAEKEKIQLIDLTNIAHSTWHIPDVKSKKTGELVSSRHKVVARDLFLALSSAGEVNATLHLNRAVFLRNRHLVAREVAGLLSPGDVQKARLKLQEAATKKNAEAISLTGEIWAAEGKKKAARELYESAMKVVKLKPDPKAVRRPGLPQAPPWICLGYSLLDDQTPESTERAKEIFRIGAVEADDPLACFHYALLTERGSGEWLRFMTKAAGSGHLEAMYELAKFYHDVDIKKAASSNDKTLVNALSWLKDWKLSNSKYLADEWFLAAAMAGHKPSMFHLAQEHEAKEEYEEARTWYAMVVEPPSKHKKEHWPDLPAKAQSCLKAMES
;
A
#
# COMPACT_ATOMS: atom_id res chain seq x y z
N MET A 1 -3.07 -6.53 -36.55
CA MET A 1 -2.75 -6.92 -35.16
C MET A 1 -1.85 -5.84 -34.57
N SER A 2 -2.39 -5.03 -33.65
CA SER A 2 -1.94 -3.64 -33.41
C SER A 2 -1.14 -3.48 -32.10
N SER A 3 -0.05 -2.72 -32.19
CA SER A 3 0.88 -2.33 -31.12
C SER A 3 0.27 -1.28 -30.18
N ARG A 4 -0.78 -1.64 -29.43
CA ARG A 4 -1.61 -0.71 -28.65
C ARG A 4 -1.24 -0.50 -27.18
N VAL A 5 -0.16 -1.07 -26.62
CA VAL A 5 0.02 -1.05 -25.14
C VAL A 5 1.48 -0.95 -24.70
N LEU A 6 2.24 0.08 -25.10
CA LEU A 6 3.66 0.21 -24.69
C LEU A 6 3.86 1.03 -23.40
N PHE A 7 3.09 2.10 -23.17
CA PHE A 7 3.20 2.89 -21.93
C PHE A 7 2.52 2.23 -20.73
N ALA A 8 1.30 1.68 -20.91
CA ALA A 8 0.65 0.89 -19.85
C ALA A 8 1.40 -0.42 -19.52
N ARG A 9 2.20 -0.98 -20.45
CA ARG A 9 3.08 -2.13 -20.16
C ARG A 9 4.37 -1.75 -19.44
N LEU A 10 4.95 -0.57 -19.67
CA LEU A 10 6.16 -0.14 -18.94
C LEU A 10 5.84 0.24 -17.48
N ALA A 11 4.63 0.72 -17.20
CA ALA A 11 4.13 0.83 -15.83
C ALA A 11 3.76 -0.54 -15.19
N ALA A 12 3.51 -1.57 -16.01
CA ALA A 12 3.11 -2.91 -15.56
C ALA A 12 4.23 -3.97 -15.56
N LYS A 13 5.34 -3.74 -16.27
CA LYS A 13 6.54 -4.59 -16.37
C LYS A 13 7.77 -3.83 -15.89
N VAL A 14 7.79 -3.51 -14.61
CA VAL A 14 9.05 -3.44 -13.85
C VAL A 14 9.27 -4.84 -13.28
N SER A 15 10.47 -5.35 -13.48
CA SER A 15 10.95 -6.69 -13.16
C SER A 15 10.47 -7.24 -11.81
N GLU A 16 10.17 -8.54 -11.81
CA GLU A 16 9.90 -9.36 -10.63
C GLU A 16 11.06 -9.26 -9.63
N GLY A 17 10.94 -8.36 -8.65
CA GLY A 17 11.94 -8.23 -7.58
C GLY A 17 11.99 -6.85 -6.91
N GLU A 18 11.47 -5.80 -7.54
CA GLU A 18 11.57 -4.45 -6.99
C GLU A 18 10.18 -3.84 -6.73
N ALA A 19 9.84 -3.65 -5.45
CA ALA A 19 8.60 -2.99 -5.08
C ALA A 19 8.72 -1.48 -5.35
N CYS A 20 8.22 -1.01 -6.50
CA CYS A 20 8.03 0.42 -6.76
C CYS A 20 7.19 1.09 -5.65
N ALA A 21 7.19 2.43 -5.48
CA ALA A 21 6.29 3.12 -4.54
C ALA A 21 4.80 2.71 -4.73
N PHE A 22 4.46 2.32 -5.96
CA PHE A 22 3.21 1.69 -6.38
C PHE A 22 2.92 0.30 -5.76
N CYS A 23 3.94 -0.46 -5.34
CA CYS A 23 3.78 -1.77 -4.72
C CYS A 23 3.32 -1.70 -3.25
N ILE A 24 3.60 -0.60 -2.54
CA ILE A 24 3.02 -0.32 -1.22
C ILE A 24 1.52 -0.04 -1.36
N ALA A 25 1.11 0.71 -2.40
CA ALA A 25 -0.30 0.86 -2.76
C ALA A 25 -0.95 -0.46 -3.24
N ARG A 26 -0.20 -1.38 -3.89
CA ARG A 26 -0.70 -2.72 -4.28
C ARG A 26 -0.86 -3.73 -3.14
N GLN A 27 -0.36 -3.48 -1.93
CA GLN A 27 -0.72 -4.32 -0.77
C GLN A 27 -2.23 -4.28 -0.46
N PHE A 28 -2.97 -3.30 -1.01
CA PHE A 28 -4.43 -3.26 -0.99
C PHE A 28 -5.14 -4.10 -2.07
N ARG A 29 -4.44 -4.75 -3.02
CA ARG A 29 -5.07 -5.38 -4.21
C ARG A 29 -4.80 -6.87 -4.45
N ARG A 30 -3.84 -7.50 -3.76
CA ARG A 30 -3.52 -8.93 -4.03
C ARG A 30 -4.56 -9.96 -3.52
N SER A 31 -5.66 -9.53 -2.90
CA SER A 31 -6.77 -10.43 -2.53
C SER A 31 -7.87 -10.58 -3.60
N ILE A 32 -7.90 -9.74 -4.64
CA ILE A 32 -9.07 -9.68 -5.55
C ILE A 32 -8.80 -10.43 -6.87
N HIS A 33 -7.55 -10.59 -7.29
CA HIS A 33 -7.25 -11.12 -8.63
C HIS A 33 -7.17 -12.65 -8.75
N GLN A 34 -7.40 -13.42 -7.68
CA GLN A 34 -7.44 -14.90 -7.73
C GLN A 34 -8.85 -15.52 -7.62
N GLN A 35 -9.92 -14.71 -7.49
CA GLN A 35 -11.29 -15.22 -7.44
C GLN A 35 -12.17 -14.87 -8.65
N VAL A 36 -11.75 -13.94 -9.52
CA VAL A 36 -12.57 -13.47 -10.65
C VAL A 36 -12.42 -14.31 -11.94
N LEU A 37 -11.52 -15.30 -11.97
CA LEU A 37 -11.45 -16.29 -13.07
C LEU A 37 -12.11 -17.64 -12.74
N ARG A 38 -13.05 -17.71 -11.78
CA ARG A 38 -13.73 -18.98 -11.45
C ARG A 38 -15.25 -18.99 -11.44
N ASN A 39 -15.94 -17.87 -11.65
CA ASN A 39 -17.39 -17.84 -11.64
C ASN A 39 -17.94 -17.20 -12.93
N GLY A 40 -17.85 -17.93 -14.04
CA GLY A 40 -18.76 -17.74 -15.18
C GLY A 40 -19.89 -18.79 -15.10
N PRO A 41 -21.10 -18.48 -15.60
CA PRO A 41 -22.23 -19.41 -15.57
C PRO A 41 -21.92 -20.64 -16.43
N MET A 42 -22.14 -21.84 -15.87
CA MET A 42 -22.06 -23.09 -16.63
C MET A 42 -23.14 -23.10 -17.71
N GLN A 43 -22.73 -23.09 -18.98
CA GLN A 43 -23.61 -23.52 -20.06
C GLN A 43 -23.72 -25.05 -20.08
N PRO A 44 -24.89 -25.62 -20.42
CA PRO A 44 -25.06 -27.06 -20.57
C PRO A 44 -24.29 -27.57 -21.79
N ARG A 45 -23.39 -28.52 -21.56
CA ARG A 45 -22.63 -29.19 -22.62
C ARG A 45 -23.51 -30.24 -23.31
N PRO A 46 -23.52 -30.36 -24.65
CA PRO A 46 -24.29 -31.37 -25.34
C PRO A 46 -23.71 -32.78 -25.08
N GLN A 47 -24.62 -33.74 -24.95
CA GLN A 47 -24.32 -35.16 -24.78
C GLN A 47 -23.58 -35.69 -26.01
N SER A 48 -22.30 -36.02 -25.83
CA SER A 48 -21.50 -36.77 -26.79
C SER A 48 -21.50 -38.23 -26.36
N THR A 49 -22.22 -39.06 -27.11
CA THR A 49 -22.14 -40.51 -27.06
C THR A 49 -20.76 -40.96 -27.52
N ARG A 50 -19.99 -41.56 -26.62
CA ARG A 50 -18.75 -42.30 -26.95
C ARG A 50 -19.04 -43.80 -26.90
N PRO A 51 -18.54 -44.61 -27.85
CA PRO A 51 -18.65 -46.05 -27.78
C PRO A 51 -17.64 -46.62 -26.78
N THR A 52 -18.09 -47.68 -26.12
CA THR A 52 -17.39 -48.60 -25.24
C THR A 52 -16.10 -49.14 -25.86
N GLN A 53 -14.98 -48.92 -25.16
CA GLN A 53 -13.78 -49.74 -25.26
C GLN A 53 -13.30 -50.12 -23.86
N SER A 54 -13.06 -51.43 -23.71
CA SER A 54 -12.76 -52.17 -22.49
C SER A 54 -11.43 -51.73 -21.83
N PRO A 55 -11.30 -51.85 -20.50
CA PRO A 55 -10.06 -51.51 -19.82
C PRO A 55 -9.09 -52.70 -19.84
N THR A 56 -7.94 -52.53 -20.48
CA THR A 56 -6.74 -53.30 -20.18
C THR A 56 -6.19 -52.83 -18.84
N LEU A 57 -6.09 -53.79 -17.91
CA LEU A 57 -5.51 -53.67 -16.57
C LEU A 57 -4.06 -53.15 -16.63
N GLY A 58 -3.89 -51.85 -16.40
CA GLY A 58 -2.62 -51.26 -16.02
C GLY A 58 -2.47 -51.28 -14.50
N HIS A 59 -1.52 -52.06 -13.99
CA HIS A 59 -1.13 -52.12 -12.59
C HIS A 59 -0.81 -50.72 -12.03
N ILE A 60 -1.76 -50.11 -11.32
CA ILE A 60 -1.47 -48.99 -10.43
C ILE A 60 -0.79 -49.60 -9.21
N GLN A 61 0.53 -49.39 -9.09
CA GLN A 61 1.25 -49.61 -7.84
C GLN A 61 0.67 -48.66 -6.78
N THR A 62 -0.28 -49.18 -6.00
CA THR A 62 -0.68 -48.61 -4.72
C THR A 62 0.54 -48.61 -3.81
N ARG A 63 1.29 -47.50 -3.78
CA ARG A 63 2.25 -47.23 -2.71
C ARG A 63 1.48 -47.34 -1.40
N GLY A 64 1.84 -48.34 -0.59
CA GLY A 64 1.21 -48.63 0.68
C GLY A 64 0.99 -47.37 1.47
N ALA A 65 -0.30 -47.03 1.66
CA ALA A 65 -0.71 -46.05 2.63
C ALA A 65 -0.43 -46.68 4.00
N ALA A 66 0.82 -46.54 4.46
CA ALA A 66 1.12 -46.71 5.87
C ALA A 66 0.15 -45.81 6.62
N SER A 67 -0.75 -46.44 7.38
CA SER A 67 -1.63 -45.81 8.34
C SER A 67 -0.77 -44.97 9.27
N ARG A 68 -0.52 -43.70 8.89
CA ARG A 68 0.06 -42.70 9.78
C ARG A 68 -1.02 -42.44 10.80
N GLN A 69 -0.96 -43.16 11.91
CA GLN A 69 -1.71 -42.85 13.11
C GLN A 69 -1.57 -41.34 13.35
N ALA A 70 -2.71 -40.67 13.60
CA ALA A 70 -2.68 -39.27 13.93
C ALA A 70 -1.71 -39.07 15.11
N PRO A 71 -0.81 -38.09 15.05
CA PRO A 71 0.12 -37.80 16.15
C PRO A 71 -0.64 -37.66 17.47
N LYS A 72 -0.07 -38.07 18.60
CA LYS A 72 -0.72 -37.87 19.90
C LYS A 72 -0.82 -36.37 20.21
N PRO A 73 -1.73 -35.89 21.08
CA PRO A 73 -1.85 -34.48 21.46
C PRO A 73 -0.52 -33.76 21.80
N ALA A 74 0.38 -34.43 22.54
CA ALA A 74 1.70 -33.89 22.85
C ALA A 74 2.63 -33.74 21.62
N ASP A 75 2.42 -34.59 20.60
CA ASP A 75 3.16 -34.52 19.33
C ASP A 75 2.68 -33.33 18.47
N TYR A 76 1.44 -32.85 18.65
CA TYR A 76 0.92 -31.72 17.87
C TYR A 76 1.64 -30.40 18.15
N GLU A 77 1.99 -30.12 19.40
CA GLU A 77 2.71 -28.88 19.72
C GLU A 77 4.14 -28.91 19.16
N SER A 78 4.83 -30.06 19.30
CA SER A 78 6.16 -30.28 18.73
C SER A 78 6.13 -30.18 17.19
N PHE A 79 5.18 -30.86 16.56
CA PHE A 79 4.95 -30.78 15.11
C PHE A 79 4.65 -29.34 14.67
N ARG A 80 3.84 -28.61 15.44
CA ARG A 80 3.55 -27.20 15.15
C ARG A 80 4.77 -26.31 15.29
N LYS A 81 5.62 -26.52 16.29
CA LYS A 81 6.90 -25.82 16.44
C LYS A 81 7.79 -26.05 15.22
N GLU A 82 7.88 -27.28 14.73
CA GLU A 82 8.64 -27.63 13.51
C GLU A 82 8.07 -26.94 12.25
N VAL A 83 6.75 -27.02 12.03
CA VAL A 83 6.07 -26.34 10.91
C VAL A 83 6.31 -24.83 10.96
N ASN A 84 6.17 -24.21 12.14
CA ASN A 84 6.40 -22.77 12.32
C ASN A 84 7.88 -22.40 12.13
N ARG A 85 8.82 -23.28 12.50
CA ARG A 85 10.25 -23.08 12.27
C ARG A 85 10.58 -23.14 10.78
N ALA A 86 10.07 -24.14 10.07
CA ALA A 86 10.24 -24.28 8.62
C ALA A 86 9.62 -23.10 7.85
N ALA A 87 8.42 -22.65 8.25
CA ALA A 87 7.76 -21.48 7.68
C ALA A 87 8.59 -20.20 7.87
N ARG A 88 9.09 -19.95 9.09
CA ARG A 88 10.00 -18.84 9.39
C ARG A 88 11.26 -18.89 8.54
N LYS A 89 11.92 -20.04 8.44
CA LYS A 89 13.14 -20.21 7.64
C LYS A 89 12.91 -19.82 6.20
N LYS A 90 11.88 -20.38 5.57
CA LYS A 90 11.51 -20.07 4.18
C LYS A 90 11.20 -18.58 4.00
N TRP A 91 10.46 -17.99 4.93
CA TRP A 91 10.06 -16.59 4.86
C TRP A 91 11.26 -15.65 5.00
N PHE A 92 12.13 -15.86 5.99
CA PHE A 92 13.33 -15.04 6.17
C PHE A 92 14.33 -15.19 5.03
N THR A 93 14.50 -16.38 4.44
CA THR A 93 15.29 -16.53 3.22
C THR A 93 14.75 -15.67 2.08
N GLN A 94 13.43 -15.62 1.91
CA GLN A 94 12.79 -14.76 0.91
C GLN A 94 12.99 -13.26 1.22
N GLN A 95 12.76 -12.84 2.47
CA GLN A 95 12.92 -11.44 2.88
C GLN A 95 14.38 -10.95 2.77
N ALA A 96 15.36 -11.82 3.06
CA ALA A 96 16.78 -11.51 2.89
C ALA A 96 17.14 -11.34 1.42
N ARG A 97 16.61 -12.21 0.54
CA ARG A 97 16.78 -12.09 -0.92
C ARG A 97 16.22 -10.77 -1.44
N ASP A 98 15.09 -10.33 -0.90
CA ASP A 98 14.42 -9.08 -1.26
C ASP A 98 15.02 -7.85 -0.55
N LYS A 99 16.10 -8.04 0.23
CA LYS A 99 16.81 -7.00 1.00
C LYS A 99 15.91 -6.28 2.02
N LEU A 100 14.89 -6.95 2.55
CA LEU A 100 13.98 -6.43 3.57
C LEU A 100 14.47 -6.72 4.99
N ILE A 101 15.32 -7.73 5.16
CA ILE A 101 16.10 -7.96 6.39
C ILE A 101 17.58 -7.93 6.05
N ASN A 102 18.37 -7.21 6.87
CA ASN A 102 19.82 -7.15 6.74
C ASN A 102 20.51 -8.17 7.65
N LEU A 103 19.95 -9.37 7.74
CA LEU A 103 20.44 -10.45 8.58
C LEU A 103 20.41 -11.78 7.83
N LYS A 104 21.37 -12.66 8.15
CA LYS A 104 21.33 -14.03 7.65
C LYS A 104 20.07 -14.72 8.22
N PRO A 105 19.30 -15.47 7.41
CA PRO A 105 18.06 -16.11 7.86
C PRO A 105 18.25 -17.02 9.08
N GLN A 106 19.42 -17.64 9.23
CA GLN A 106 19.75 -18.50 10.36
C GLN A 106 19.81 -17.70 11.68
N TYR A 107 20.49 -16.55 11.69
CA TYR A 107 20.56 -15.69 12.88
C TYR A 107 19.19 -15.12 13.24
N ALA A 108 18.33 -14.81 12.26
CA ALA A 108 16.96 -14.38 12.54
C ALA A 108 16.12 -15.48 13.21
N LEU A 109 16.35 -16.75 12.87
CA LEU A 109 15.70 -17.89 13.52
C LEU A 109 16.21 -18.10 14.94
N GLU A 110 17.53 -18.13 15.12
CA GLU A 110 18.19 -18.30 16.42
C GLU A 110 17.79 -17.20 17.39
N PHE A 111 17.79 -15.94 16.93
CA PHE A 111 17.29 -14.80 17.68
C PHE A 111 15.84 -15.02 18.18
N LEU A 112 14.93 -15.44 17.30
CA LEU A 112 13.54 -15.67 17.69
C LEU A 112 13.39 -16.86 18.62
N GLU A 113 14.19 -17.91 18.46
CA GLU A 113 14.22 -19.05 19.36
C GLU A 113 14.67 -18.61 20.76
N GLU A 114 15.78 -17.89 20.87
CA GLU A 114 16.30 -17.32 22.14
C GLU A 114 15.32 -16.30 22.76
N PHE A 115 14.69 -15.45 21.94
CA PHE A 115 13.70 -14.48 22.42
C PHE A 115 12.44 -15.15 22.99
N THR A 116 12.03 -16.30 22.44
CA THR A 116 10.81 -17.02 22.86
C THR A 116 11.03 -18.11 23.91
N SER A 117 12.28 -18.45 24.23
CA SER A 117 12.59 -19.51 25.21
C SER A 117 12.55 -19.05 26.67
N THR A 118 12.60 -17.74 26.92
CA THR A 118 12.71 -17.18 28.27
C THR A 118 11.49 -16.33 28.58
N ASP A 119 10.79 -16.63 29.68
CA ASP A 119 9.62 -15.85 30.12
C ASP A 119 9.97 -14.84 31.23
N GLU A 120 11.16 -14.92 31.81
CA GLU A 120 11.59 -14.08 32.93
C GLU A 120 12.39 -12.83 32.47
N GLY A 121 12.22 -11.72 33.20
CA GLY A 121 12.97 -10.46 33.04
C GLY A 121 12.30 -9.37 32.20
N ASP A 122 12.92 -8.19 32.16
CA ASP A 122 12.49 -7.10 31.28
C ASP A 122 12.79 -7.45 29.81
N SER A 123 11.72 -7.60 29.02
CA SER A 123 11.84 -7.98 27.60
C SER A 123 12.69 -7.00 26.76
N GLY A 124 12.74 -5.72 27.13
CA GLY A 124 13.54 -4.71 26.43
C GLY A 124 15.02 -4.84 26.70
N GLU A 125 15.41 -5.04 27.96
CA GLU A 125 16.80 -5.36 28.35
C GLU A 125 17.29 -6.66 27.69
N ARG A 126 16.43 -7.68 27.65
CA ARG A 126 16.75 -8.94 26.97
C ARG A 126 17.05 -8.75 25.49
N VAL A 127 16.20 -8.02 24.76
CA VAL A 127 16.42 -7.77 23.33
C VAL A 127 17.70 -6.97 23.11
N LYS A 128 18.05 -6.01 23.99
CA LYS A 128 19.33 -5.31 23.94
C LYS A 128 20.52 -6.26 24.15
N ALA A 129 20.44 -7.14 25.15
CA ALA A 129 21.51 -8.09 25.45
C ALA A 129 21.77 -9.04 24.27
N ILE A 130 20.71 -9.57 23.65
CA ILE A 130 20.85 -10.44 22.46
C ILE A 130 21.41 -9.63 21.28
N ALA A 131 20.92 -8.40 21.05
CA ALA A 131 21.42 -7.54 19.99
C ALA A 131 22.91 -7.21 20.15
N GLU A 132 23.37 -6.92 21.37
CA GLU A 132 24.76 -6.64 21.68
C GLU A 132 25.66 -7.87 21.49
N LYS A 133 25.24 -9.02 22.05
CA LYS A 133 25.91 -10.32 21.91
C LYS A 133 26.16 -10.68 20.44
N GLU A 134 25.15 -10.52 19.60
CA GLU A 134 25.19 -10.89 18.18
C GLU A 134 25.65 -9.74 17.26
N LYS A 135 25.95 -8.55 17.82
CA LYS A 135 26.30 -7.32 17.08
C LYS A 135 25.26 -6.93 16.02
N ILE A 136 23.98 -7.11 16.36
CA ILE A 136 22.83 -6.80 15.51
C ILE A 136 22.27 -5.43 15.90
N GLN A 137 21.87 -4.62 14.91
CA GLN A 137 21.18 -3.36 15.21
C GLN A 137 19.72 -3.61 15.56
N LEU A 138 19.17 -2.87 16.53
CA LEU A 138 17.76 -3.01 16.94
C LEU A 138 16.77 -2.81 15.77
N ILE A 139 17.12 -1.99 14.78
CA ILE A 139 16.31 -1.80 13.57
C ILE A 139 16.18 -3.08 12.74
N ASP A 140 17.22 -3.91 12.68
CA ASP A 140 17.16 -5.20 11.97
C ASP A 140 16.23 -6.19 12.68
N LEU A 141 16.21 -6.16 14.02
CA LEU A 141 15.26 -6.93 14.83
C LEU A 141 13.82 -6.45 14.63
N THR A 142 13.62 -5.14 14.41
CA THR A 142 12.32 -4.58 14.04
C THR A 142 11.85 -5.10 12.68
N ASN A 143 12.76 -5.22 11.71
CA ASN A 143 12.45 -5.85 10.41
C ASN A 143 12.14 -7.35 10.54
N ILE A 144 12.75 -8.06 11.50
CA ILE A 144 12.38 -9.44 11.85
C ILE A 144 10.95 -9.48 12.43
N ALA A 145 10.59 -8.55 13.32
CA ALA A 145 9.22 -8.47 13.88
C ALA A 145 8.17 -8.28 12.77
N HIS A 146 8.42 -7.35 11.84
CA HIS A 146 7.57 -7.17 10.65
C HIS A 146 7.50 -8.43 9.79
N SER A 147 8.65 -9.04 9.50
CA SER A 147 8.71 -10.26 8.69
C SER A 147 7.93 -11.40 9.35
N THR A 148 8.06 -11.54 10.67
CA THR A 148 7.36 -12.56 11.47
C THR A 148 5.86 -12.35 11.46
N TRP A 149 5.40 -11.09 11.56
CA TRP A 149 3.97 -10.74 11.48
C TRP A 149 3.32 -11.21 10.17
N HIS A 150 4.05 -11.12 9.06
CA HIS A 150 3.54 -11.44 7.73
C HIS A 150 3.63 -12.92 7.35
N ILE A 151 4.14 -13.79 8.23
CA ILE A 151 4.18 -15.23 7.97
C ILE A 151 2.73 -15.76 7.91
N PRO A 152 2.29 -16.29 6.77
CA PRO A 152 0.94 -16.82 6.65
C PRO A 152 0.79 -18.07 7.50
N ASP A 153 -0.41 -18.24 8.09
CA ASP A 153 -0.71 -19.44 8.82
C ASP A 153 -0.84 -20.65 7.87
N VAL A 154 -0.12 -21.73 8.17
CA VAL A 154 -0.14 -22.98 7.39
C VAL A 154 -1.40 -23.76 7.75
N LYS A 155 -2.41 -23.69 6.89
CA LYS A 155 -3.60 -24.57 6.98
C LYS A 155 -3.26 -25.95 6.42
N SER A 156 -3.16 -26.97 7.27
CA SER A 156 -3.02 -28.36 6.82
C SER A 156 -4.36 -28.91 6.36
N LYS A 157 -4.45 -29.36 5.11
CA LYS A 157 -5.64 -30.08 4.60
C LYS A 157 -5.76 -31.51 5.14
N LYS A 158 -4.70 -32.07 5.74
CA LYS A 158 -4.57 -33.52 6.00
C LYS A 158 -4.65 -33.93 7.48
N THR A 159 -4.50 -33.03 8.44
CA THR A 159 -4.21 -33.41 9.85
C THR A 159 -5.23 -32.89 10.88
N GLY A 160 -6.45 -32.55 10.46
CA GLY A 160 -7.33 -31.71 11.30
C GLY A 160 -6.79 -30.28 11.39
N GLU A 161 -7.59 -29.37 11.94
CA GLU A 161 -7.19 -27.96 12.08
C GLU A 161 -5.97 -27.85 13.00
N LEU A 162 -4.79 -27.58 12.41
CA LEU A 162 -3.62 -27.19 13.19
C LEU A 162 -3.97 -25.96 14.03
N VAL A 163 -3.57 -25.97 15.31
CA VAL A 163 -3.71 -24.79 16.19
C VAL A 163 -3.07 -23.58 15.50
N SER A 164 -3.76 -22.44 15.50
CA SER A 164 -3.29 -21.21 14.84
C SER A 164 -1.86 -20.84 15.25
N SER A 165 -1.11 -20.31 14.30
CA SER A 165 0.31 -20.02 14.53
C SER A 165 0.46 -18.88 15.54
N ARG A 166 1.48 -18.95 16.40
CA ARG A 166 1.80 -17.87 17.35
C ARG A 166 2.62 -16.74 16.71
N HIS A 167 2.80 -16.71 15.38
CA HIS A 167 3.66 -15.73 14.71
C HIS A 167 3.27 -14.28 14.99
N LYS A 168 1.97 -13.96 14.91
CA LYS A 168 1.48 -12.60 15.19
C LYS A 168 1.68 -12.20 16.66
N VAL A 169 1.47 -13.14 17.58
CA VAL A 169 1.68 -12.95 19.03
C VAL A 169 3.16 -12.69 19.31
N VAL A 170 4.06 -13.52 18.78
CA VAL A 170 5.51 -13.35 18.92
C VAL A 170 5.98 -12.02 18.31
N ALA A 171 5.47 -11.65 17.14
CA ALA A 171 5.79 -10.37 16.52
C ALA A 171 5.33 -9.18 17.38
N ARG A 172 4.12 -9.26 17.96
CA ARG A 172 3.59 -8.26 18.90
C ARG A 172 4.48 -8.14 20.14
N ASP A 173 4.86 -9.27 20.75
CA ASP A 173 5.75 -9.29 21.92
C ASP A 173 7.12 -8.68 21.60
N LEU A 174 7.66 -9.01 20.43
CA LEU A 174 8.93 -8.46 19.95
C LEU A 174 8.86 -6.95 19.68
N PHE A 175 7.77 -6.44 19.08
CA PHE A 175 7.59 -5.00 18.92
C PHE A 175 7.53 -4.26 20.26
N LEU A 176 6.85 -4.83 21.27
CA LEU A 176 6.78 -4.23 22.60
C LEU A 176 8.16 -4.22 23.28
N ALA A 177 8.89 -5.32 23.19
CA ALA A 177 10.26 -5.41 23.70
C ALA A 177 11.18 -4.38 23.04
N LEU A 178 11.14 -4.27 21.71
CA LEU A 178 11.92 -3.30 20.93
C LEU A 178 11.55 -1.84 21.25
N SER A 179 10.26 -1.55 21.43
CA SER A 179 9.79 -0.23 21.85
C SER A 179 10.30 0.11 23.26
N SER A 180 10.21 -0.82 24.20
CA SER A 180 10.78 -0.67 25.55
C SER A 180 12.30 -0.50 25.53
N ALA A 181 12.99 -1.17 24.60
CA ALA A 181 14.41 -1.01 24.35
C ALA A 181 14.80 0.37 23.76
N GLY A 182 13.82 1.19 23.35
CA GLY A 182 14.03 2.51 22.77
C GLY A 182 14.22 2.51 21.25
N GLU A 183 13.88 1.41 20.57
CA GLU A 183 13.86 1.38 19.11
C GLU A 183 12.62 2.17 18.61
N VAL A 184 12.88 3.22 17.83
CA VAL A 184 11.87 4.21 17.47
C VAL A 184 10.89 3.67 16.44
N ASN A 185 11.32 2.84 15.49
CA ASN A 185 10.44 2.31 14.45
C ASN A 185 9.40 1.32 14.99
N ALA A 186 9.77 0.47 15.95
CA ALA A 186 8.86 -0.39 16.68
C ALA A 186 7.83 0.45 17.44
N THR A 187 8.28 1.52 18.11
CA THR A 187 7.43 2.48 18.81
C THR A 187 6.43 3.17 17.87
N LEU A 188 6.90 3.64 16.70
CA LEU A 188 6.08 4.24 15.66
C LEU A 188 5.07 3.23 15.12
N HIS A 189 5.48 1.99 14.84
CA HIS A 189 4.61 0.95 14.30
C HIS A 189 3.42 0.65 15.24
N LEU A 190 3.69 0.46 16.53
CA LEU A 190 2.66 0.20 17.54
C LEU A 190 1.67 1.36 17.64
N ASN A 191 2.15 2.59 17.79
CA ASN A 191 1.27 3.76 17.89
C ASN A 191 0.49 4.00 16.60
N ARG A 192 1.11 3.78 15.43
CA ARG A 192 0.45 3.91 14.13
C ARG A 192 -0.63 2.85 13.94
N ALA A 193 -0.42 1.63 14.43
CA ALA A 193 -1.43 0.59 14.42
C ALA A 193 -2.67 0.99 15.20
N VAL A 194 -2.49 1.54 16.41
CA VAL A 194 -3.59 2.05 17.24
C VAL A 194 -4.30 3.21 16.54
N PHE A 195 -3.56 4.18 15.99
CA PHE A 195 -4.12 5.33 15.29
C PHE A 195 -4.95 4.93 14.06
N LEU A 196 -4.48 3.97 13.27
CA LEU A 196 -5.13 3.53 12.03
C LEU A 196 -6.12 2.37 12.21
N ARG A 197 -6.40 1.92 13.44
CA ARG A 197 -7.20 0.69 13.71
C ARG A 197 -8.57 0.66 13.02
N ASN A 198 -9.19 1.82 12.81
CA ASN A 198 -10.51 1.94 12.18
C ASN A 198 -10.47 2.12 10.66
N ARG A 199 -9.29 2.31 10.07
CA ARG A 199 -9.11 2.68 8.66
C ARG A 199 -8.23 1.71 7.88
N HIS A 200 -7.48 0.86 8.57
CA HIS A 200 -6.50 -0.03 7.94
C HIS A 200 -6.57 -1.45 8.53
N LEU A 201 -6.77 -2.45 7.67
CA LEU A 201 -6.98 -3.85 8.09
C LEU A 201 -5.82 -4.39 8.94
N VAL A 202 -4.57 -4.25 8.47
CA VAL A 202 -3.39 -4.71 9.21
C VAL A 202 -3.22 -3.97 10.53
N ALA A 203 -3.47 -2.66 10.57
CA ALA A 203 -3.40 -1.87 11.79
C ALA A 203 -4.44 -2.35 12.82
N ARG A 204 -5.66 -2.68 12.37
CA ARG A 204 -6.70 -3.28 13.21
C ARG A 204 -6.27 -4.59 13.83
N GLU A 205 -5.62 -5.46 13.05
CA GLU A 205 -5.11 -6.74 13.55
C GLU A 205 -3.99 -6.55 14.58
N VAL A 206 -3.02 -5.67 14.32
CA VAL A 206 -1.94 -5.35 15.27
C VAL A 206 -2.52 -4.75 16.55
N ALA A 207 -3.35 -3.72 16.44
CA ALA A 207 -3.97 -3.05 17.58
C ALA A 207 -4.87 -3.98 18.39
N GLY A 208 -5.52 -4.96 17.76
CA GLY A 208 -6.35 -5.95 18.43
C GLY A 208 -5.58 -6.93 19.33
N LEU A 209 -4.25 -7.01 19.21
CA LEU A 209 -3.38 -7.83 20.06
C LEU A 209 -2.71 -7.03 21.20
N LEU A 210 -2.95 -5.72 21.27
CA LEU A 210 -2.37 -4.85 22.29
C LEU A 210 -3.36 -4.67 23.44
N SER A 211 -2.88 -4.82 24.68
CA SER A 211 -3.64 -4.43 25.87
C SER A 211 -3.65 -2.90 26.03
N PRO A 212 -4.56 -2.32 26.83
CA PRO A 212 -4.53 -0.90 27.16
C PRO A 212 -3.19 -0.46 27.79
N GLY A 213 -2.57 -1.32 28.62
CA GLY A 213 -1.27 -1.07 29.22
C GLY A 213 -0.14 -1.01 28.17
N ASP A 214 -0.18 -1.89 27.17
CA ASP A 214 0.78 -1.87 26.05
C ASP A 214 0.68 -0.57 25.26
N VAL A 215 -0.55 -0.11 24.98
CA VAL A 215 -0.81 1.14 24.28
C VAL A 215 -0.26 2.34 25.08
N GLN A 216 -0.48 2.36 26.40
CA GLN A 216 0.05 3.42 27.26
C GLN A 216 1.58 3.43 27.28
N LYS A 217 2.23 2.27 27.44
CA LYS A 217 3.70 2.15 27.40
C LYS A 217 4.27 2.62 26.06
N ALA A 218 3.67 2.18 24.94
CA ALA A 218 4.08 2.63 23.61
C ALA A 218 3.87 4.14 23.41
N ARG A 219 2.81 4.72 23.98
CA ARG A 219 2.57 6.18 23.94
C ARG A 219 3.64 6.97 24.68
N LEU A 220 4.07 6.50 25.87
CA LEU A 220 5.15 7.12 26.62
C LEU A 220 6.46 7.07 25.82
N LYS A 221 6.78 5.92 25.21
CA LYS A 221 7.96 5.79 24.33
C LYS A 221 7.89 6.69 23.10
N LEU A 222 6.70 6.90 22.53
CA LEU A 222 6.53 7.85 21.44
C LEU A 222 6.85 9.29 21.88
N GLN A 223 6.38 9.69 23.05
CA GLN A 223 6.67 11.01 23.62
C GLN A 223 8.16 11.17 23.92
N GLU A 224 8.82 10.16 24.49
CA GLU A 224 10.28 10.15 24.68
C GLU A 224 11.04 10.29 23.35
N ALA A 225 10.59 9.64 22.28
CA ALA A 225 11.20 9.78 20.96
C ALA A 225 10.97 11.19 20.38
N ALA A 226 9.80 11.78 20.61
CA ALA A 226 9.49 13.15 20.19
C ALA A 226 10.35 14.19 20.92
N THR A 227 10.56 14.05 22.23
CA THR A 227 11.45 14.95 23.01
C THR A 227 12.91 14.84 22.55
N LYS A 228 13.33 13.66 22.08
CA LYS A 228 14.62 13.44 21.41
C LYS A 228 14.68 13.97 19.97
N LYS A 229 13.74 14.85 19.58
CA LYS A 229 13.68 15.51 18.27
C LYS A 229 13.57 14.56 17.08
N ASN A 230 12.96 13.39 17.26
CA ASN A 230 12.65 12.52 16.12
C ASN A 230 11.44 13.06 15.35
N ALA A 231 11.66 13.50 14.10
CA ALA A 231 10.63 14.14 13.27
C ALA A 231 9.36 13.29 13.07
N GLU A 232 9.55 12.00 12.85
CA GLU A 232 8.48 11.01 12.65
C GLU A 232 7.62 10.86 13.92
N ALA A 233 8.25 10.77 15.09
CA ALA A 233 7.56 10.67 16.37
C ALA A 233 6.81 11.96 16.75
N ILE A 234 7.41 13.13 16.49
CA ILE A 234 6.75 14.43 16.67
C ILE A 234 5.51 14.52 15.79
N SER A 235 5.63 14.18 14.50
CA SER A 235 4.52 14.21 13.55
C SER A 235 3.38 13.27 13.97
N LEU A 236 3.70 12.02 14.33
CA LEU A 236 2.68 11.06 14.77
C LEU A 236 1.98 11.52 16.06
N THR A 237 2.72 12.14 16.99
CA THR A 237 2.13 12.76 18.19
C THR A 237 1.17 13.89 17.84
N GLY A 238 1.53 14.73 16.86
CA GLY A 238 0.64 15.75 16.31
C GLY A 238 -0.63 15.16 15.69
N GLU A 239 -0.52 14.10 14.89
CA GLU A 239 -1.68 13.44 14.28
C GLU A 239 -2.66 12.90 15.32
N ILE A 240 -2.12 12.28 16.38
CA ILE A 240 -2.88 11.82 17.54
C ILE A 240 -3.60 13.00 18.21
N TRP A 241 -2.89 14.11 18.49
CA TRP A 241 -3.48 15.27 19.15
C TRP A 241 -4.54 15.95 18.29
N ALA A 242 -4.34 16.02 16.98
CA ALA A 242 -5.33 16.52 16.04
C ALA A 242 -6.61 15.66 16.07
N ALA A 243 -6.48 14.33 16.11
CA ALA A 243 -7.61 13.41 16.25
C ALA A 243 -8.33 13.52 17.60
N GLU A 244 -7.62 13.95 18.66
CA GLU A 244 -8.18 14.29 19.98
C GLU A 244 -8.78 15.72 20.04
N GLY A 245 -8.81 16.46 18.93
CA GLY A 245 -9.36 17.81 18.84
C GLY A 245 -8.40 18.94 19.24
N LYS A 246 -7.16 18.63 19.62
CA LYS A 246 -6.12 19.60 20.01
C LYS A 246 -5.40 20.17 18.80
N LYS A 247 -6.14 20.77 17.86
CA LYS A 247 -5.63 21.21 16.55
C LYS A 247 -4.44 22.17 16.63
N LYS A 248 -4.49 23.18 17.50
CA LYS A 248 -3.42 24.18 17.65
C LYS A 248 -2.10 23.55 18.12
N ALA A 249 -2.16 22.75 19.19
CA ALA A 249 -0.99 22.05 19.72
C ALA A 249 -0.41 21.04 18.71
N ALA A 250 -1.28 20.36 17.93
CA ALA A 250 -0.83 19.50 16.85
C ALA A 250 -0.07 20.27 15.76
N ARG A 251 -0.53 21.48 15.39
CA ARG A 251 0.16 22.34 14.43
C ARG A 251 1.55 22.74 14.90
N GLU A 252 1.68 23.14 16.16
CA GLU A 252 2.98 23.47 16.77
C GLU A 252 3.95 22.28 16.72
N LEU A 253 3.44 21.05 16.94
CA LEU A 253 4.24 19.85 16.76
C LEU A 253 4.67 19.66 15.30
N TYR A 254 3.78 19.82 14.32
CA TYR A 254 4.17 19.68 12.91
C TYR A 254 5.20 20.73 12.48
N GLU A 255 5.05 21.97 12.93
CA GLU A 255 6.05 23.03 12.70
C GLU A 255 7.40 22.67 13.33
N SER A 256 7.40 22.09 14.54
CA SER A 256 8.63 21.62 15.19
C SER A 256 9.26 20.43 14.47
N ALA A 257 8.45 19.50 13.93
CA ALA A 257 8.92 18.38 13.13
C ALA A 257 9.57 18.85 11.82
N MET A 258 9.03 19.87 11.17
CA MET A 258 9.61 20.47 9.96
C MET A 258 11.03 21.02 10.18
N LYS A 259 11.37 21.45 11.40
CA LYS A 259 12.72 21.96 11.72
C LYS A 259 13.79 20.88 11.84
N VAL A 260 13.38 19.61 12.02
CA VAL A 260 14.29 18.50 12.30
C VAL A 260 14.20 17.37 11.28
N VAL A 261 13.22 17.41 10.38
CA VAL A 261 13.04 16.40 9.34
C VAL A 261 14.18 16.41 8.34
N LYS A 262 14.63 15.22 7.94
CA LYS A 262 15.53 15.05 6.80
C LYS A 262 14.67 14.95 5.55
N LEU A 263 14.72 15.97 4.69
CA LEU A 263 13.86 16.07 3.51
C LEU A 263 14.25 15.04 2.44
N LYS A 264 15.54 14.85 2.19
CA LYS A 264 16.02 13.87 1.21
C LYS A 264 16.07 12.47 1.84
N PRO A 265 15.35 11.48 1.28
CA PRO A 265 15.48 10.10 1.73
C PRO A 265 16.89 9.61 1.44
N ASP A 266 17.47 8.86 2.37
CA ASP A 266 18.74 8.18 2.13
C ASP A 266 18.49 7.01 1.16
N PRO A 267 19.07 7.02 -0.06
CA PRO A 267 18.86 5.94 -1.03
C PRO A 267 19.39 4.59 -0.54
N LYS A 268 20.26 4.57 0.47
CA LYS A 268 20.78 3.37 1.11
C LYS A 268 19.93 2.90 2.29
N ALA A 269 18.99 3.72 2.77
CA ALA A 269 18.12 3.31 3.86
C ALA A 269 17.30 2.10 3.43
N VAL A 270 17.38 1.03 4.23
CA VAL A 270 16.55 -0.15 4.04
C VAL A 270 15.09 0.28 4.08
N ARG A 271 14.33 -0.12 3.06
CA ARG A 271 12.90 0.14 3.00
C ARG A 271 12.25 -0.51 4.20
N ARG A 272 11.62 0.30 5.04
CA ARG A 272 11.01 -0.17 6.26
C ARG A 272 9.65 -0.79 5.94
N PRO A 273 9.44 -2.11 6.13
CA PRO A 273 8.10 -2.65 6.14
C PRO A 273 7.35 -1.97 7.29
N GLY A 274 6.24 -1.30 7.01
CA GLY A 274 5.58 -0.47 8.01
C GLY A 274 4.18 -0.07 7.62
N LEU A 275 3.43 0.43 8.61
CA LEU A 275 2.14 1.07 8.35
C LEU A 275 2.40 2.44 7.71
N PRO A 276 1.51 2.91 6.80
CA PRO A 276 1.71 4.18 6.11
C PRO A 276 1.88 5.34 7.08
N GLN A 277 2.92 6.14 6.94
CA GLN A 277 3.18 7.32 7.76
C GLN A 277 3.06 8.60 6.93
N ALA A 278 2.38 9.61 7.47
CA ALA A 278 2.30 10.92 6.84
C ALA A 278 3.54 11.73 7.25
N PRO A 279 4.32 12.26 6.29
CA PRO A 279 5.45 13.10 6.62
C PRO A 279 4.99 14.47 7.17
N PRO A 280 5.84 15.19 7.91
CA PRO A 280 5.45 16.43 8.59
C PRO A 280 4.86 17.50 7.67
N TRP A 281 5.38 17.63 6.44
CA TRP A 281 4.88 18.62 5.48
C TRP A 281 3.45 18.35 5.03
N ILE A 282 3.06 17.07 4.90
CA ILE A 282 1.67 16.71 4.59
C ILE A 282 0.75 17.07 5.75
N CYS A 283 1.13 16.68 6.98
CA CYS A 283 0.33 16.98 8.17
C CYS A 283 0.17 18.49 8.38
N LEU A 284 1.26 19.26 8.26
CA LEU A 284 1.24 20.71 8.41
C LEU A 284 0.41 21.38 7.31
N GLY A 285 0.64 21.01 6.05
CA GLY A 285 -0.09 21.57 4.90
C GLY A 285 -1.60 21.40 5.02
N TYR A 286 -2.07 20.19 5.35
CA TYR A 286 -3.50 19.96 5.63
C TYR A 286 -4.00 20.76 6.83
N SER A 287 -3.22 20.82 7.91
CA SER A 287 -3.63 21.60 9.09
C SER A 287 -3.78 23.09 8.80
N LEU A 288 -3.05 23.64 7.82
CA LEU A 288 -3.14 25.04 7.40
C LEU A 288 -4.34 25.27 6.47
N LEU A 289 -4.64 24.31 5.58
CA LEU A 289 -5.83 24.37 4.72
C LEU A 289 -7.14 24.33 5.53
N ASP A 290 -7.14 23.67 6.69
CA ASP A 290 -8.27 23.64 7.63
C ASP A 290 -8.72 25.05 8.10
N ASP A 291 -7.83 26.05 8.10
CA ASP A 291 -8.16 27.42 8.54
C ASP A 291 -8.96 28.21 7.49
N GLN A 292 -8.93 27.79 6.22
CA GLN A 292 -9.66 28.42 5.11
C GLN A 292 -9.37 29.92 4.91
N THR A 293 -8.18 30.40 5.31
CA THR A 293 -7.74 31.79 5.08
C THR A 293 -6.77 31.87 3.90
N PRO A 294 -6.76 32.96 3.11
CA PRO A 294 -5.79 33.13 2.03
C PRO A 294 -4.33 32.99 2.51
N GLU A 295 -4.01 33.54 3.68
CA GLU A 295 -2.67 33.48 4.26
C GLU A 295 -2.28 32.05 4.64
N SER A 296 -3.21 31.27 5.21
CA SER A 296 -2.97 29.87 5.53
C SER A 296 -2.85 29.01 4.28
N THR A 297 -3.60 29.30 3.22
CA THR A 297 -3.50 28.62 1.93
C THR A 297 -2.15 28.85 1.26
N GLU A 298 -1.66 30.10 1.22
CA GLU A 298 -0.33 30.40 0.69
C GLU A 298 0.78 29.75 1.52
N ARG A 299 0.64 29.74 2.85
CA ARG A 299 1.57 29.02 3.72
C ARG A 299 1.52 27.52 3.47
N ALA A 300 0.35 26.92 3.28
CA ALA A 300 0.20 25.51 2.95
C ALA A 300 0.87 25.18 1.61
N LYS A 301 0.68 26.04 0.60
CA LYS A 301 1.32 25.91 -0.71
C LYS A 301 2.84 25.86 -0.58
N GLU A 302 3.45 26.75 0.20
CA GLU A 302 4.90 26.74 0.43
C GLU A 302 5.36 25.45 1.13
N ILE A 303 4.61 24.97 2.13
CA ILE A 303 4.94 23.71 2.80
C ILE A 303 4.85 22.52 1.84
N PHE A 304 3.82 22.45 0.99
CA PHE A 304 3.73 21.41 -0.04
C PHE A 304 4.83 21.55 -1.08
N ARG A 305 5.25 22.77 -1.43
CA ARG A 305 6.38 23.01 -2.34
C ARG A 305 7.67 22.40 -1.80
N ILE A 306 7.95 22.58 -0.51
CA ILE A 306 9.12 21.98 0.17
C ILE A 306 9.07 20.46 0.04
N GLY A 307 7.92 19.84 0.38
CA GLY A 307 7.75 18.39 0.23
C GLY A 307 7.90 17.89 -1.22
N ALA A 308 7.38 18.65 -2.18
CA ALA A 308 7.40 18.29 -3.60
C ALA A 308 8.78 18.47 -4.25
N VAL A 309 9.52 19.52 -3.89
CA VAL A 309 10.82 19.87 -4.49
C VAL A 309 11.97 19.19 -3.77
N GLU A 310 11.98 19.24 -2.44
CA GLU A 310 13.13 18.82 -1.65
C GLU A 310 13.06 17.36 -1.24
N ALA A 311 11.85 16.86 -0.95
CA ALA A 311 11.62 15.47 -0.58
C ALA A 311 11.13 14.58 -1.75
N ASP A 312 10.78 15.18 -2.89
CA ASP A 312 10.19 14.51 -4.06
C ASP A 312 8.97 13.65 -3.68
N ASP A 313 8.19 14.11 -2.70
CA ASP A 313 7.02 13.39 -2.19
C ASP A 313 5.84 13.49 -3.18
N PRO A 314 5.32 12.37 -3.70
CA PRO A 314 4.25 12.40 -4.71
C PRO A 314 2.95 13.05 -4.24
N LEU A 315 2.61 12.90 -2.95
CA LEU A 315 1.40 13.48 -2.40
C LEU A 315 1.55 15.01 -2.26
N ALA A 316 2.72 15.48 -1.81
CA ALA A 316 3.05 16.90 -1.79
C ALA A 316 3.06 17.50 -3.20
N CYS A 317 3.58 16.77 -4.21
CA CYS A 317 3.50 17.18 -5.62
C CYS A 317 2.05 17.43 -6.05
N PHE A 318 1.13 16.51 -5.71
CA PHE A 318 -0.29 16.66 -6.04
C PHE A 318 -0.90 17.90 -5.38
N HIS A 319 -0.73 18.07 -4.06
CA HIS A 319 -1.31 19.21 -3.34
C HIS A 319 -0.69 20.54 -3.75
N TYR A 320 0.61 20.59 -4.00
CA TYR A 320 1.25 21.78 -4.53
C TYR A 320 0.70 22.15 -5.91
N ALA A 321 0.49 21.17 -6.79
CA ALA A 321 -0.12 21.40 -8.09
C ALA A 321 -1.56 21.91 -7.95
N LEU A 322 -2.37 21.39 -7.03
CA LEU A 322 -3.74 21.90 -6.79
C LEU A 322 -3.79 23.37 -6.35
N LEU A 323 -2.74 23.86 -5.68
CA LEU A 323 -2.62 25.26 -5.24
C LEU A 323 -1.85 26.14 -6.24
N THR A 324 -1.51 25.58 -7.40
CA THR A 324 -0.83 26.27 -8.51
C THR A 324 -1.82 26.47 -9.66
N GLU A 325 -1.64 27.52 -10.45
CA GLU A 325 -2.51 27.81 -11.59
C GLU A 325 -2.59 26.60 -12.54
N ARG A 326 -3.82 26.07 -12.73
CA ARG A 326 -4.07 24.92 -13.59
C ARG A 326 -3.63 25.24 -15.02
N GLY A 327 -2.83 24.35 -15.59
CA GLY A 327 -2.31 24.49 -16.95
C GLY A 327 -1.02 25.29 -17.06
N SER A 328 -0.48 25.83 -15.97
CA SER A 328 0.91 26.31 -15.95
C SER A 328 1.90 25.15 -16.11
N GLY A 329 3.12 25.46 -16.54
CA GLY A 329 4.20 24.49 -16.69
C GLY A 329 4.60 23.87 -15.35
N GLU A 330 4.51 24.64 -14.28
CA GLU A 330 4.75 24.13 -12.93
C GLU A 330 3.65 23.16 -12.46
N TRP A 331 2.38 23.52 -12.66
CA TRP A 331 1.25 22.64 -12.41
C TRP A 331 1.44 21.31 -13.16
N LEU A 332 1.74 21.38 -14.47
CA LEU A 332 1.89 20.20 -15.32
C LEU A 332 3.05 19.32 -14.84
N ARG A 333 4.19 19.92 -14.47
CA ARG A 333 5.35 19.20 -13.95
C ARG A 333 5.01 18.39 -12.71
N PHE A 334 4.42 19.01 -11.69
CA PHE A 334 4.14 18.33 -10.43
C PHE A 334 2.95 17.38 -10.50
N MET A 335 1.91 17.72 -11.27
CA MET A 335 0.80 16.82 -11.53
C MET A 335 1.27 15.56 -12.25
N THR A 336 2.17 15.70 -13.24
CA THR A 336 2.79 14.56 -13.93
C THR A 336 3.64 13.71 -12.99
N LYS A 337 4.42 14.30 -12.08
CA LYS A 337 5.18 13.55 -11.06
C LYS A 337 4.26 12.75 -10.13
N ALA A 338 3.18 13.35 -9.67
CA ALA A 338 2.21 12.67 -8.80
C ALA A 338 1.48 11.53 -9.54
N ALA A 339 1.01 11.79 -10.76
CA ALA A 339 0.38 10.79 -11.62
C ALA A 339 1.34 9.65 -11.96
N GLY A 340 2.56 9.98 -12.38
CA GLY A 340 3.65 9.04 -12.65
C GLY A 340 4.13 8.25 -11.42
N SER A 341 3.70 8.65 -10.22
CA SER A 341 3.94 7.98 -8.95
C SER A 341 2.71 7.19 -8.44
N GLY A 342 1.61 7.16 -9.19
CA GLY A 342 0.44 6.35 -8.88
C GLY A 342 -0.73 7.07 -8.24
N HIS A 343 -0.66 8.40 -8.11
CA HIS A 343 -1.75 9.16 -7.51
C HIS A 343 -2.95 9.24 -8.45
N LEU A 344 -4.05 8.56 -8.08
CA LEU A 344 -5.21 8.36 -8.97
C LEU A 344 -5.88 9.65 -9.41
N GLU A 345 -6.11 10.57 -8.46
CA GLU A 345 -6.71 11.87 -8.75
C GLU A 345 -5.79 12.71 -9.65
N ALA A 346 -4.47 12.55 -9.51
CA ALA A 346 -3.51 13.27 -10.34
C ALA A 346 -3.53 12.75 -11.78
N MET A 347 -3.64 11.43 -11.96
CA MET A 347 -3.84 10.82 -13.28
C MET A 347 -5.12 11.35 -13.94
N TYR A 348 -6.22 11.44 -13.19
CA TYR A 348 -7.50 11.94 -13.68
C TYR A 348 -7.43 13.42 -14.08
N GLU A 349 -6.87 14.28 -13.24
CA GLU A 349 -6.71 15.71 -13.56
C GLU A 349 -5.73 15.95 -14.72
N LEU A 350 -4.68 15.15 -14.82
CA LEU A 350 -3.76 15.17 -15.95
C LEU A 350 -4.43 14.71 -17.25
N ALA A 351 -5.27 13.67 -17.17
CA ALA A 351 -6.06 13.20 -18.30
C ALA A 351 -7.01 14.30 -18.81
N LYS A 352 -7.77 14.93 -17.92
CA LYS A 352 -8.63 16.08 -18.25
C LYS A 352 -7.84 17.21 -18.91
N PHE A 353 -6.68 17.57 -18.36
CA PHE A 353 -5.84 18.59 -18.98
C PHE A 353 -5.45 18.23 -20.41
N TYR A 354 -4.98 17.01 -20.67
CA TYR A 354 -4.62 16.61 -22.04
C TYR A 354 -5.83 16.48 -22.98
N HIS A 355 -7.00 16.19 -22.43
CA HIS A 355 -8.25 16.16 -23.19
C HIS A 355 -8.67 17.57 -23.64
N ASP A 356 -8.53 18.56 -22.73
CA ASP A 356 -9.01 19.94 -22.91
C ASP A 356 -7.99 20.85 -23.60
N VAL A 357 -6.69 20.53 -23.53
CA VAL A 357 -5.63 21.46 -23.96
C VAL A 357 -5.60 21.65 -25.48
N ASP A 358 -5.68 22.90 -25.90
CA ASP A 358 -5.31 23.30 -27.26
C ASP A 358 -3.79 23.49 -27.33
N ILE A 359 -3.09 22.53 -27.93
CA ILE A 359 -1.63 22.54 -28.08
C ILE A 359 -1.15 23.78 -28.86
N LYS A 360 -1.90 24.27 -29.85
CA LYS A 360 -1.50 25.44 -30.64
C LYS A 360 -1.53 26.68 -29.78
N LYS A 361 -2.62 26.88 -29.02
CA LYS A 361 -2.75 27.98 -28.06
C LYS A 361 -1.69 27.89 -26.96
N ALA A 362 -1.48 26.70 -26.41
CA ALA A 362 -0.47 26.48 -25.37
C ALA A 362 0.96 26.73 -25.87
N ALA A 363 1.26 26.41 -27.13
CA ALA A 363 2.54 26.70 -27.77
C ALA A 363 2.81 28.20 -27.97
N SER A 364 1.76 29.03 -27.98
CA SER A 364 1.86 30.49 -28.02
C SER A 364 1.78 31.15 -26.64
N SER A 365 1.80 30.36 -25.55
CA SER A 365 1.79 30.87 -24.19
C SER A 365 3.11 31.57 -23.82
N ASN A 366 3.04 32.57 -22.94
CA ASN A 366 4.21 33.21 -22.33
C ASN A 366 4.92 32.30 -21.32
N ASP A 367 4.27 31.22 -20.87
CA ASP A 367 4.87 30.23 -19.98
C ASP A 367 5.81 29.29 -20.77
N LYS A 368 7.10 29.64 -20.77
CA LYS A 368 8.15 28.85 -21.42
C LYS A 368 8.26 27.43 -20.86
N THR A 369 7.96 27.23 -19.57
CA THR A 369 8.01 25.89 -18.95
C THR A 369 6.90 25.02 -19.52
N LEU A 370 5.69 25.56 -19.68
CA LEU A 370 4.58 24.86 -20.33
C LEU A 370 4.88 24.54 -21.79
N VAL A 371 5.35 25.53 -22.55
CA VAL A 371 5.70 25.37 -23.98
C VAL A 371 6.72 24.24 -24.15
N ASN A 372 7.76 24.24 -23.31
CA ASN A 372 8.77 23.18 -23.32
C ASN A 372 8.19 21.82 -22.92
N ALA A 373 7.36 21.77 -21.87
CA ALA A 373 6.75 20.53 -21.38
C ALA A 373 5.75 19.90 -22.38
N LEU A 374 5.15 20.69 -23.27
CA LEU A 374 4.23 20.22 -24.32
C LEU A 374 4.91 20.05 -25.68
N SER A 375 6.14 20.54 -25.86
CA SER A 375 6.85 20.49 -27.16
C SER A 375 6.91 19.09 -27.75
N TRP A 376 7.17 18.07 -26.93
CA TRP A 376 7.29 16.67 -27.35
C TRP A 376 5.98 16.09 -27.90
N LEU A 377 4.82 16.67 -27.53
CA LEU A 377 3.52 16.22 -28.05
C LEU A 377 3.37 16.52 -29.54
N LYS A 378 4.10 17.51 -30.07
CA LYS A 378 4.02 17.85 -31.50
C LYS A 378 4.41 16.65 -32.38
N ASP A 379 5.41 15.88 -31.95
CA ASP A 379 5.92 14.73 -32.71
C ASP A 379 5.28 13.41 -32.27
N TRP A 380 4.50 13.41 -31.19
CA TRP A 380 3.90 12.20 -30.62
C TRP A 380 2.51 11.92 -31.20
N LYS A 381 2.35 10.73 -31.80
CA LYS A 381 1.07 10.18 -32.30
C LYS A 381 0.12 11.24 -32.91
N LEU A 382 0.54 11.83 -34.04
CA LEU A 382 -0.23 12.81 -34.83
C LEU A 382 -0.61 14.09 -34.06
N SER A 383 0.19 14.48 -33.06
CA SER A 383 -0.05 15.69 -32.26
C SER A 383 -1.40 15.70 -31.54
N ASN A 384 -1.94 14.52 -31.20
CA ASN A 384 -3.25 14.40 -30.58
C ASN A 384 -3.11 14.11 -29.07
N SER A 385 -3.18 15.18 -28.26
CA SER A 385 -3.16 15.10 -26.79
C SER A 385 -4.30 14.23 -26.23
N LYS A 386 -5.41 14.06 -26.96
CA LYS A 386 -6.52 13.21 -26.51
C LYS A 386 -6.11 11.74 -26.37
N TYR A 387 -5.20 11.24 -27.21
CA TYR A 387 -4.68 9.87 -27.00
C TYR A 387 -3.91 9.74 -25.69
N LEU A 388 -3.20 10.78 -25.25
CA LEU A 388 -2.52 10.76 -23.96
C LEU A 388 -3.52 10.84 -22.81
N ALA A 389 -4.58 11.64 -22.99
CA ALA A 389 -5.68 11.70 -22.04
C ALA A 389 -6.31 10.31 -21.83
N ASP A 390 -6.64 9.61 -22.92
CA ASP A 390 -7.22 8.27 -22.88
C ASP A 390 -6.34 7.27 -22.11
N GLU A 391 -5.02 7.30 -22.33
CA GLU A 391 -4.07 6.44 -21.62
C GLU A 391 -4.06 6.73 -20.11
N TRP A 392 -4.15 8.01 -19.70
CA TRP A 392 -4.21 8.38 -18.28
C TRP A 392 -5.56 8.06 -17.64
N PHE A 393 -6.67 8.29 -18.35
CA PHE A 393 -8.00 7.85 -17.89
C PHE A 393 -8.02 6.33 -17.71
N LEU A 394 -7.52 5.57 -18.69
CA LEU A 394 -7.42 4.11 -18.61
C LEU A 394 -6.54 3.66 -17.44
N ALA A 395 -5.37 4.27 -17.24
CA ALA A 395 -4.48 3.93 -16.13
C ALA A 395 -5.17 4.14 -14.77
N ALA A 396 -5.84 5.27 -14.57
CA ALA A 396 -6.59 5.58 -13.36
C ALA A 396 -7.79 4.62 -13.17
N ALA A 397 -8.55 4.36 -14.24
CA ALA A 397 -9.70 3.45 -14.24
C ALA A 397 -9.29 2.02 -13.89
N MET A 398 -8.24 1.48 -14.52
CA MET A 398 -7.67 0.17 -14.18
C MET A 398 -7.19 0.11 -12.72
N ALA A 399 -6.75 1.24 -12.17
CA ALA A 399 -6.38 1.41 -10.78
C ALA A 399 -7.56 1.70 -9.83
N GLY A 400 -8.81 1.63 -10.32
CA GLY A 400 -10.05 1.68 -9.52
C GLY A 400 -10.67 3.06 -9.38
N HIS A 401 -10.22 4.04 -10.15
CA HIS A 401 -10.73 5.41 -10.09
C HIS A 401 -12.07 5.52 -10.81
N LYS A 402 -13.18 5.59 -10.05
CA LYS A 402 -14.54 5.63 -10.63
C LYS A 402 -14.81 6.84 -11.54
N PRO A 403 -14.35 8.07 -11.24
CA PRO A 403 -14.51 9.19 -12.18
C PRO A 403 -13.87 8.92 -13.54
N SER A 404 -12.71 8.26 -13.58
CA SER A 404 -12.06 7.88 -14.83
C SER A 404 -12.82 6.79 -15.58
N MET A 405 -13.33 5.77 -14.88
CA MET A 405 -14.18 4.74 -15.49
C MET A 405 -15.45 5.36 -16.09
N PHE A 406 -16.09 6.27 -15.36
CA PHE A 406 -17.28 6.98 -15.82
C PHE A 406 -17.00 7.81 -17.07
N HIS A 407 -15.88 8.55 -17.09
CA HIS A 407 -15.45 9.30 -18.27
C HIS A 407 -15.20 8.40 -19.49
N LEU A 408 -14.51 7.26 -19.30
CA LEU A 408 -14.30 6.30 -20.40
C LEU A 408 -15.62 5.74 -20.92
N ALA A 409 -16.60 5.47 -20.04
CA ALA A 409 -17.92 5.02 -20.44
C ALA A 409 -18.61 6.05 -21.35
N GLN A 410 -18.58 7.32 -20.97
CA GLN A 410 -19.14 8.42 -21.76
C GLN A 410 -18.43 8.57 -23.12
N GLU A 411 -17.10 8.42 -23.16
CA GLU A 411 -16.33 8.48 -24.40
C GLU A 411 -16.66 7.32 -25.35
N HIS A 412 -16.86 6.12 -24.83
CA HIS A 412 -17.30 4.96 -25.65
C HIS A 412 -18.74 5.13 -26.14
N GLU A 413 -19.64 5.63 -25.27
CA GLU A 413 -21.01 5.95 -25.64
C GLU A 413 -21.08 7.00 -26.76
N ALA A 414 -20.29 8.07 -26.68
CA ALA A 414 -20.21 9.09 -27.72
C ALA A 414 -19.65 8.57 -29.06
N LYS A 415 -18.93 7.44 -29.04
CA LYS A 415 -18.42 6.74 -30.22
C LYS A 415 -19.35 5.62 -30.70
N GLU A 416 -20.52 5.48 -30.08
CA GLU A 416 -21.49 4.40 -30.32
C GLU A 416 -20.92 2.99 -30.02
N GLU A 417 -19.89 2.91 -29.18
CA GLU A 417 -19.27 1.67 -28.68
C GLU A 417 -19.98 1.22 -27.39
N TYR A 418 -21.28 0.91 -27.50
CA TYR A 418 -22.18 0.73 -26.36
C TYR A 418 -21.81 -0.44 -25.43
N GLU A 419 -21.21 -1.52 -25.94
CA GLU A 419 -20.82 -2.68 -25.11
C GLU A 419 -19.63 -2.35 -24.20
N GLU A 420 -18.64 -1.62 -24.72
CA GLU A 420 -17.53 -1.07 -23.95
C GLU A 420 -18.02 -0.05 -22.91
N ALA A 421 -18.93 0.85 -23.31
CA ALA A 421 -19.54 1.82 -22.40
C ALA A 421 -20.27 1.12 -21.24
N ARG A 422 -21.10 0.11 -21.55
CA ARG A 422 -21.81 -0.73 -20.57
C ARG A 422 -20.84 -1.40 -19.60
N THR A 423 -19.74 -1.94 -20.09
CA THR A 423 -18.71 -2.57 -19.26
C THR A 423 -18.14 -1.59 -18.23
N TRP A 424 -17.79 -0.38 -18.66
CA TRP A 424 -17.25 0.64 -17.74
C TRP A 424 -18.29 1.16 -16.75
N TYR A 425 -19.52 1.46 -17.19
CA TYR A 425 -20.58 1.86 -16.26
C TYR A 425 -20.87 0.78 -15.21
N ALA A 426 -20.88 -0.50 -15.59
CA ALA A 426 -21.05 -1.61 -14.64
C ALA A 426 -19.95 -1.61 -13.56
N MET A 427 -18.68 -1.38 -13.94
CA MET A 427 -17.57 -1.26 -12.99
C MET A 427 -17.70 -0.06 -12.05
N VAL A 428 -18.32 1.05 -12.48
CA VAL A 428 -18.59 2.20 -11.60
C VAL A 428 -19.66 1.85 -10.56
N VAL A 429 -20.66 1.06 -10.92
CA VAL A 429 -21.74 0.62 -10.02
C VAL A 429 -21.24 -0.37 -8.96
N GLU A 430 -20.19 -1.14 -9.26
CA GLU A 430 -19.66 -2.13 -8.31
C GLU A 430 -19.40 -1.50 -6.93
N PRO A 431 -20.01 -2.07 -5.86
CA PRO A 431 -19.83 -1.52 -4.53
C PRO A 431 -18.37 -1.67 -4.07
N PRO A 432 -17.86 -0.77 -3.23
CA PRO A 432 -16.56 -0.96 -2.62
C PRO A 432 -16.54 -2.27 -1.82
N SER A 433 -15.36 -2.86 -1.63
CA SER A 433 -15.23 -4.05 -0.80
C SER A 433 -15.82 -3.81 0.61
N LYS A 434 -16.34 -4.87 1.27
CA LYS A 434 -17.17 -4.85 2.51
C LYS A 434 -16.68 -4.01 3.71
N HIS A 435 -15.53 -3.35 3.62
CA HIS A 435 -14.92 -2.51 4.66
C HIS A 435 -14.46 -1.13 4.18
N LYS A 436 -14.78 -0.73 2.95
CA LYS A 436 -14.43 0.57 2.39
C LYS A 436 -15.68 1.41 2.20
N LYS A 437 -15.62 2.67 2.61
CA LYS A 437 -16.64 3.67 2.31
C LYS A 437 -16.53 4.04 0.83
N GLU A 438 -17.67 4.23 0.16
CA GLU A 438 -17.69 4.78 -1.19
C GLU A 438 -17.15 6.22 -1.17
N HIS A 439 -16.18 6.50 -2.03
CA HIS A 439 -15.55 7.82 -2.15
C HIS A 439 -16.36 8.74 -3.07
N TRP A 440 -17.11 8.18 -4.03
CA TRP A 440 -17.93 8.92 -4.99
C TRP A 440 -19.39 8.44 -4.91
N PRO A 441 -20.15 8.82 -3.87
CA PRO A 441 -21.47 8.24 -3.60
C PRO A 441 -22.48 8.49 -4.74
N ASP A 442 -22.32 9.59 -5.48
CA ASP A 442 -23.25 9.97 -6.54
C ASP A 442 -22.98 9.27 -7.88
N LEU A 443 -21.74 8.82 -8.12
CA LEU A 443 -21.35 8.23 -9.41
C LEU A 443 -22.02 6.88 -9.70
N PRO A 444 -22.11 5.92 -8.75
CA PRO A 444 -22.84 4.67 -8.98
C PRO A 444 -24.29 4.88 -9.40
N ALA A 445 -25.01 5.82 -8.80
CA ALA A 445 -26.40 6.11 -9.16
C ALA A 445 -26.52 6.70 -10.58
N LYS A 446 -25.60 7.60 -10.95
CA LYS A 446 -25.52 8.14 -12.32
C LYS A 446 -25.21 7.04 -13.33
N ALA A 447 -24.21 6.21 -13.08
CA ALA A 447 -23.83 5.09 -13.96
C ALA A 447 -24.96 4.08 -14.11
N GLN A 448 -25.69 3.77 -13.03
CA GLN A 448 -26.85 2.88 -13.07
C GLN A 448 -27.99 3.45 -13.94
N SER A 449 -28.14 4.78 -13.97
CA SER A 449 -29.13 5.44 -14.81
C SER A 449 -28.76 5.35 -16.29
N CYS A 450 -27.47 5.55 -16.62
CA CYS A 450 -26.95 5.35 -17.98
C CYS A 450 -27.13 3.89 -18.45
N LEU A 451 -26.83 2.90 -17.60
CA LEU A 451 -27.04 1.48 -17.94
C LEU A 451 -28.49 1.16 -18.30
N LYS A 452 -29.45 1.68 -17.52
CA LYS A 452 -30.88 1.48 -17.80
C LYS A 452 -31.31 2.13 -19.11
N ALA A 453 -30.78 3.32 -19.41
CA ALA A 453 -31.07 4.02 -20.67
C ALA A 453 -30.50 3.29 -21.90
N MET A 454 -29.45 2.49 -21.74
CA MET A 454 -28.89 1.64 -22.80
C MET A 454 -29.62 0.29 -22.98
N GLU A 455 -30.56 -0.04 -22.09
CA GLU A 455 -31.39 -1.25 -22.17
C GLU A 455 -32.77 -0.97 -22.79
N SER A 456 -33.19 0.30 -22.80
CA SER A 456 -34.41 0.80 -23.46
C SER A 456 -34.13 1.17 -24.90
#